data_AF-A0AB34SJU5-F1
#
_entry.id   AF-A0AB34SJU5-F1
#
_cell.length_a   1.000
_cell.length_b   1.000
_cell.length_c   1.000
_cell.angle_alpha   90.00
_cell.angle_beta   90.00
_cell.angle_gamma   90.00
#
_symmetry.space_group_name_H-M   'P 1'
#
loop_
_entity.id
_entity.type
_entity.pdbx_description
1 polymer ?
#
loop_
_entity_poly.entity_id
_entity_poly.type
_entity_poly.pdbx_seq_one_letter_code
_entity_poly.pdbx_strand_id
1 'polypeptide(L)'
;MVIQMLQDNGIKFNYEAFNEAVIKKKENDKQILSKQINLKLGTSNLNLDDVRDVIKALYSNNLYPESLSFEFLVKHKHENEIYKSLLKYKNIKQFLHLYRDNLATQIGDDGRIHGTWTIDGAKTGRMTCSKPNLQGFPNMAKEYFEAEGGNVFIIGDYSQIEPRVLAEMANEINMITSFIENRDIHSETASTIFQKDVSQIDEIARGLGKRINCSQIYGVSSYGLLSILQKEGINITFTQANYIRNSFYKKYPSILKFHNELLTCDEVLSIGGRVWTNIPKGDGKRLNLPIQASAAEGFKEALNFLVDHLGVRQQWKLVNVVHDEIVLEVPENEAEEAKNILEQCMKKGMETILKKVPVVVDMKVQKNWKK
;
A
#
# COMPACT_ATOMS: atom_id res chain seq x y z
N MET A 1 -22.90 -7.87 7.51
CA MET A 1 -22.47 -9.25 7.27
C MET A 1 -20.96 -9.36 7.03
N VAL A 2 -20.37 -8.76 5.98
CA VAL A 2 -18.92 -8.83 5.69
C VAL A 2 -18.02 -8.54 6.91
N ILE A 3 -18.28 -7.43 7.63
CA ILE A 3 -17.52 -7.05 8.83
C ILE A 3 -17.58 -8.14 9.89
N GLN A 4 -18.77 -8.71 10.11
CA GLN A 4 -18.96 -9.78 11.08
C GLN A 4 -18.18 -11.03 10.68
N MET A 5 -18.25 -11.44 9.41
CA MET A 5 -17.45 -12.56 8.88
C MET A 5 -15.95 -12.36 9.09
N LEU A 6 -15.42 -11.18 8.74
CA LEU A 6 -13.99 -10.88 8.92
C LEU A 6 -13.56 -10.91 10.39
N GLN A 7 -14.40 -10.39 11.28
CA GLN A 7 -14.12 -10.36 12.72
C GLN A 7 -14.22 -11.76 13.34
N ASP A 8 -15.21 -12.56 12.97
CA ASP A 8 -15.44 -13.88 13.55
C ASP A 8 -14.48 -14.92 13.00
N ASN A 9 -14.19 -14.87 11.69
CA ASN A 9 -13.31 -15.85 11.07
C ASN A 9 -11.86 -15.66 11.50
N GLY A 10 -11.39 -14.41 11.59
CA GLY A 10 -9.97 -14.09 11.78
C GLY A 10 -9.07 -14.72 10.70
N ILE A 11 -7.76 -14.54 10.84
CA ILE A 11 -6.76 -15.21 9.99
C ILE A 11 -5.68 -15.85 10.86
N LYS A 12 -5.39 -17.14 10.62
CA LYS A 12 -4.41 -17.88 11.40
C LYS A 12 -3.01 -17.33 11.17
N PHE A 13 -2.23 -17.25 12.25
CA PHE A 13 -0.89 -16.67 12.23
C PHE A 13 0.08 -17.47 13.10
N ASN A 14 1.13 -17.97 12.47
CA ASN A 14 2.18 -18.74 13.13
C ASN A 14 3.17 -17.81 13.85
N TYR A 15 2.77 -17.37 15.04
CA TYR A 15 3.57 -16.42 15.83
C TYR A 15 4.90 -17.00 16.30
N GLU A 16 4.97 -18.29 16.62
CA GLU A 16 6.20 -18.94 17.05
C GLU A 16 7.27 -18.87 15.95
N ALA A 17 6.92 -19.30 14.72
CA ALA A 17 7.83 -19.22 13.59
C ALA A 17 8.22 -17.77 13.26
N PHE A 18 7.27 -16.84 13.33
CA PHE A 18 7.54 -15.41 13.11
C PHE A 18 8.46 -14.82 14.18
N ASN A 19 8.28 -15.21 15.44
CA ASN A 19 9.09 -14.76 16.55
C ASN A 19 10.55 -15.23 16.38
N GLU A 20 10.75 -16.50 16.07
CA GLU A 20 12.07 -17.09 15.85
C GLU A 20 12.80 -16.46 14.66
N ALA A 21 12.12 -16.36 13.51
CA ALA A 21 12.77 -15.93 12.27
C ALA A 21 12.92 -14.40 12.14
N VAL A 22 11.98 -13.62 12.67
CA VAL A 22 11.90 -12.18 12.44
C VAL A 22 12.14 -11.38 13.71
N ILE A 23 11.42 -11.67 14.80
CA ILE A 23 11.48 -10.85 16.02
C ILE A 23 12.86 -10.93 16.66
N LYS A 24 13.39 -12.14 16.92
CA LYS A 24 14.73 -12.32 17.50
C LYS A 24 15.83 -11.64 16.67
N LYS A 25 15.73 -11.73 15.34
CA LYS A 25 16.64 -11.02 14.43
C LYS A 25 16.57 -9.50 14.61
N LYS A 26 15.36 -8.93 14.71
CA LYS A 26 15.17 -7.50 14.95
C LYS A 26 15.67 -7.05 16.32
N GLU A 27 15.56 -7.89 17.35
CA GLU A 27 16.13 -7.62 18.66
C GLU A 27 17.66 -7.56 18.60
N ASN A 28 18.29 -8.52 17.94
CA ASN A 28 19.73 -8.52 17.72
C ASN A 28 20.17 -7.29 16.89
N ASP A 29 19.46 -6.97 15.80
CA ASP A 29 19.71 -5.77 15.00
C ASP A 29 19.61 -4.49 15.85
N LYS A 30 18.63 -4.42 16.77
CA LYS A 30 18.47 -3.29 17.71
C LYS A 30 19.71 -3.18 18.61
N GLN A 31 20.18 -4.29 19.19
CA GLN A 31 21.34 -4.31 20.09
C GLN A 31 22.64 -3.91 19.36
N ILE A 32 22.87 -4.47 18.17
CA ILE A 32 24.03 -4.12 17.33
C ILE A 32 23.99 -2.63 16.99
N LEU A 33 22.84 -2.12 16.55
CA LEU A 33 22.68 -0.72 16.20
C LEU A 33 22.86 0.20 17.41
N SER A 34 22.38 -0.20 18.59
CA SER A 34 22.65 0.53 19.84
C SER A 34 24.13 0.69 20.10
N LYS A 35 24.91 -0.39 19.98
CA LYS A 35 26.36 -0.36 20.19
C LYS A 35 27.06 0.52 19.15
N GLN A 36 26.63 0.47 17.88
CA GLN A 36 27.17 1.30 16.82
C GLN A 36 26.90 2.80 17.05
N ILE A 37 25.69 3.17 17.49
CA ILE A 37 25.36 4.57 17.78
C ILE A 37 26.15 5.05 19.00
N ASN A 38 26.24 4.24 20.06
CA ASN A 38 27.07 4.52 21.23
C ASN A 38 28.52 4.83 20.86
N LEU A 39 29.14 3.95 20.07
CA LEU A 39 30.51 4.12 19.56
C LEU A 39 30.66 5.41 18.74
N LYS A 40 29.73 5.70 17.83
CA LYS A 40 29.77 6.93 17.02
C LYS A 40 29.63 8.21 17.83
N LEU A 41 28.96 8.15 18.98
CA LEU A 41 28.78 9.29 19.89
C LEU A 41 29.85 9.36 20.98
N GLY A 42 30.83 8.44 20.99
CA GLY A 42 31.88 8.42 22.01
C GLY A 42 31.37 8.06 23.42
N THR A 43 30.26 7.32 23.51
CA THR A 43 29.62 6.94 24.79
C THR A 43 29.52 5.42 24.88
N SER A 44 29.64 4.85 26.09
CA SER A 44 29.52 3.40 26.30
C SER A 44 28.14 2.96 26.81
N ASN A 45 27.39 3.85 27.47
CA ASN A 45 26.14 3.54 28.18
C ASN A 45 24.97 4.50 27.83
N LEU A 46 24.89 4.97 26.58
CA LEU A 46 23.78 5.82 26.15
C LEU A 46 22.47 5.04 26.10
N ASN A 47 21.49 5.50 26.86
CA ASN A 47 20.12 5.02 26.77
C ASN A 47 19.41 5.66 25.56
N LEU A 48 19.38 4.94 24.43
CA LEU A 48 18.71 5.39 23.21
C LEU A 48 17.18 5.47 23.33
N ASP A 49 16.60 4.92 24.40
CA ASP A 49 15.18 5.03 24.69
C ASP A 49 14.83 6.31 25.47
N ASP A 50 15.81 7.01 26.05
CA ASP A 50 15.65 8.33 26.66
C ASP A 50 16.07 9.45 25.68
N VAL A 51 15.08 10.21 25.23
CA VAL A 51 15.27 11.33 24.29
C VAL A 51 16.24 12.38 24.85
N ARG A 52 16.21 12.66 26.16
CA ARG A 52 17.08 13.68 26.78
C ARG A 52 18.53 13.23 26.77
N ASP A 53 18.79 11.96 27.05
CA ASP A 53 20.14 11.42 27.02
C ASP A 53 20.71 11.42 25.60
N VAL A 54 19.89 11.04 24.61
CA VAL A 54 20.30 11.13 23.19
C VAL A 54 20.61 12.58 22.79
N ILE A 55 19.78 13.55 23.18
CA ILE A 55 20.04 14.97 22.88
C ILE A 55 21.37 15.43 23.51
N LYS A 56 21.62 15.10 24.79
CA LYS A 56 22.89 15.44 25.45
C LYS A 56 24.08 14.87 24.70
N ALA A 57 24.02 13.59 24.32
CA ALA A 57 25.10 12.94 23.58
C ALA A 57 25.32 13.57 22.19
N LEU A 58 24.25 13.98 21.50
CA LEU A 58 24.35 14.70 20.23
C LEU A 58 25.02 16.07 20.41
N TYR A 59 24.65 16.81 21.45
CA TYR A 59 25.21 18.14 21.74
C TYR A 59 26.71 18.03 22.05
N SER A 60 27.14 17.04 22.83
CA SER A 60 28.56 16.76 23.07
C SER A 60 29.35 16.42 21.80
N ASN A 61 28.67 16.04 20.72
CA ASN A 61 29.24 15.76 19.40
C ASN A 61 28.96 16.87 18.37
N ASN A 62 28.64 18.09 18.83
CA ASN A 62 28.32 19.27 18.00
C ASN A 62 27.13 19.07 17.04
N LEU A 63 26.16 18.24 17.41
CA LEU A 63 24.90 18.05 16.69
C LEU A 63 23.75 18.63 17.51
N TYR A 64 23.06 19.62 16.93
CA TYR A 64 22.01 20.38 17.61
C TYR A 64 20.65 20.23 16.90
N PRO A 65 20.02 19.04 16.97
CA PRO A 65 18.73 18.83 16.32
C PRO A 65 17.61 19.60 17.03
N GLU A 66 16.68 20.17 16.26
CA GLU A 66 15.46 20.81 16.79
C GLU A 66 14.51 19.80 17.46
N SER A 67 14.51 18.55 16.97
CA SER A 67 13.77 17.45 17.59
C SER A 67 14.39 16.10 17.21
N LEU A 68 13.95 15.03 17.85
CA LEU A 68 14.24 13.66 17.41
C LEU A 68 12.99 12.94 16.91
N SER A 69 11.97 13.68 16.45
CA SER A 69 10.74 13.09 15.93
C SER A 69 11.01 12.20 14.70
N PHE A 70 10.09 11.29 14.38
CA PHE A 70 10.20 10.50 13.14
C PHE A 70 10.25 11.42 11.91
N GLU A 71 9.42 12.46 11.88
CA GLU A 71 9.37 13.43 10.78
C GLU A 71 10.71 14.14 10.59
N PHE A 72 11.30 14.65 11.69
CA PHE A 72 12.63 15.26 11.67
C PHE A 72 13.68 14.27 11.15
N LEU A 73 13.75 13.08 11.75
CA LEU A 73 14.76 12.10 11.36
C LEU A 73 14.60 11.64 9.91
N VAL A 74 13.37 11.53 9.39
CA VAL A 74 13.12 11.21 7.98
C VAL A 74 13.61 12.33 7.06
N LYS A 75 13.38 13.59 7.43
CA LYS A 75 13.82 14.77 6.67
C LYS A 75 15.34 14.89 6.65
N HIS A 76 15.99 14.66 7.79
CA HIS A 76 17.41 14.93 8.01
C HIS A 76 18.32 13.68 7.92
N LYS A 77 17.77 12.48 7.61
CA LYS A 77 18.57 11.23 7.52
C LYS A 77 19.70 11.26 6.51
N HIS A 78 19.65 12.13 5.51
CA HIS A 78 20.71 12.25 4.49
C HIS A 78 21.78 13.27 4.85
N GLU A 79 21.53 14.11 5.86
CA GLU A 79 22.46 15.14 6.32
C GLU A 79 23.49 14.57 7.29
N ASN A 80 23.13 13.53 8.04
CA ASN A 80 24.00 12.93 9.04
C ASN A 80 23.73 11.42 9.24
N GLU A 81 24.80 10.63 9.25
CA GLU A 81 24.72 9.18 9.45
C GLU A 81 24.20 8.77 10.85
N ILE A 82 24.36 9.62 11.88
CA ILE A 82 23.75 9.40 13.20
C ILE A 82 22.23 9.55 13.13
N TYR A 83 21.70 10.56 12.42
CA TYR A 83 20.24 10.72 12.25
C TYR A 83 19.63 9.54 11.49
N LYS A 84 20.30 9.05 10.45
CA LYS A 84 19.92 7.81 9.74
C LYS A 84 19.91 6.60 10.66
N SER A 85 20.93 6.47 11.52
CA SER A 85 21.04 5.38 12.49
C SER A 85 19.94 5.45 13.56
N LEU A 86 19.66 6.65 14.09
CA LEU A 86 18.56 6.89 15.04
C LEU A 86 17.19 6.61 14.41
N LEU A 87 16.97 6.98 13.15
CA LEU A 87 15.75 6.64 12.41
C LEU A 87 15.58 5.13 12.31
N LYS A 88 16.64 4.40 11.92
CA LYS A 88 16.62 2.94 11.83
C LYS A 88 16.34 2.32 13.20
N TYR A 89 16.96 2.83 14.27
CA TYR A 89 16.71 2.39 15.64
C TYR A 89 15.24 2.57 16.04
N LYS A 90 14.67 3.75 15.79
CA LYS A 90 13.25 4.03 16.07
C LYS A 90 12.30 3.13 15.28
N ASN A 91 12.59 2.87 14.00
CA ASN A 91 11.82 1.93 13.19
C ASN A 91 11.84 0.51 13.77
N ILE A 92 13.01 0.02 14.19
CA ILE A 92 13.13 -1.31 14.81
C ILE A 92 12.39 -1.35 16.15
N LYS A 93 12.53 -0.31 16.98
CA LYS A 93 11.81 -0.20 18.26
C LYS A 93 10.29 -0.23 18.04
N GLN A 94 9.78 0.55 17.10
CA GLN A 94 8.35 0.58 16.78
C GLN A 94 7.88 -0.78 16.26
N PHE A 95 8.67 -1.44 15.42
CA PHE A 95 8.37 -2.80 14.95
C PHE A 95 8.26 -3.78 16.12
N LEU A 96 9.24 -3.81 17.03
CA LEU A 96 9.21 -4.71 18.20
C LEU A 96 8.01 -4.39 19.10
N HIS A 97 7.71 -3.13 19.36
CA HIS A 97 6.53 -2.76 20.14
C HIS A 97 5.23 -3.29 19.50
N LEU A 98 5.08 -3.13 18.19
CA LEU A 98 3.87 -3.58 17.49
C LEU A 98 3.75 -5.10 17.43
N TYR A 99 4.85 -5.79 17.13
CA TYR A 99 4.81 -7.20 16.73
C TYR A 99 5.34 -8.17 17.77
N ARG A 100 6.14 -7.73 18.74
CA ARG A 100 6.59 -8.56 19.87
C ARG A 100 5.72 -8.30 21.09
N ASP A 101 5.58 -7.03 21.47
CA ASP A 101 4.94 -6.67 22.74
C ASP A 101 3.41 -6.74 22.64
N ASN A 102 2.84 -6.27 21.54
CA ASN A 102 1.38 -6.20 21.37
C ASN A 102 0.79 -7.41 20.66
N LEU A 103 1.33 -7.80 19.49
CA LEU A 103 0.70 -8.81 18.65
C LEU A 103 0.52 -10.17 19.35
N ALA A 104 1.49 -10.60 20.17
CA ALA A 104 1.40 -11.85 20.93
C ALA A 104 0.12 -11.93 21.78
N THR A 105 -0.31 -10.80 22.35
CA THR A 105 -1.53 -10.69 23.18
C THR A 105 -2.81 -10.49 22.39
N GLN A 106 -2.70 -10.34 21.06
CA GLN A 106 -3.82 -10.07 20.14
C GLN A 106 -4.17 -11.27 19.25
N ILE A 107 -3.47 -12.40 19.43
CA ILE A 107 -3.82 -13.68 18.83
C ILE A 107 -4.81 -14.36 19.76
N GLY A 108 -5.95 -14.78 19.22
CA GLY A 108 -6.99 -15.49 19.96
C GLY A 108 -6.55 -16.89 20.37
N ASP A 109 -7.32 -17.48 21.28
CA ASP A 109 -7.08 -18.85 21.76
C ASP A 109 -7.20 -19.91 20.64
N ASP A 110 -7.85 -19.55 19.52
CA ASP A 110 -7.95 -20.34 18.30
C ASP A 110 -6.70 -20.23 17.39
N GLY A 111 -5.69 -19.47 17.81
CA GLY A 111 -4.47 -19.22 17.03
C GLY A 111 -4.66 -18.23 15.88
N ARG A 112 -5.76 -17.47 15.87
CA ARG A 112 -6.10 -16.54 14.78
C ARG A 112 -6.06 -15.09 15.26
N ILE A 113 -5.80 -14.20 14.32
CA ILE A 113 -5.83 -12.76 14.54
C ILE A 113 -7.20 -12.21 14.14
N HIS A 114 -7.89 -11.61 15.10
CA HIS A 114 -9.21 -11.01 14.90
C HIS A 114 -9.10 -9.48 14.91
N GLY A 115 -8.92 -8.90 13.73
CA GLY A 115 -8.91 -7.45 13.58
C GLY A 115 -10.29 -6.83 13.79
N THR A 116 -10.34 -5.60 14.31
CA THR A 116 -11.56 -4.77 14.35
C THR A 116 -11.73 -4.05 13.02
N TRP A 117 -12.82 -4.35 12.31
CA TRP A 117 -13.06 -3.86 10.95
C TRP A 117 -14.13 -2.77 10.91
N THR A 118 -13.88 -1.73 10.12
CA THR A 118 -14.85 -0.66 9.84
C THR A 118 -15.08 -0.56 8.33
N ILE A 119 -16.34 -0.62 7.90
CA ILE A 119 -16.69 -0.63 6.47
C ILE A 119 -16.40 0.70 5.76
N ASP A 120 -16.60 1.83 6.45
CA ASP A 120 -16.40 3.19 5.92
C ASP A 120 -15.44 3.99 6.81
N GLY A 121 -14.28 3.40 7.10
CA GLY A 121 -13.35 3.96 8.10
C GLY A 121 -12.49 5.12 7.61
N ALA A 122 -12.16 5.16 6.31
CA ALA A 122 -11.35 6.23 5.73
C ALA A 122 -12.22 7.31 5.05
N LYS A 123 -11.67 8.52 4.88
CA LYS A 123 -12.33 9.60 4.12
C LYS A 123 -12.63 9.23 2.66
N THR A 124 -11.86 8.29 2.12
CA THR A 124 -12.02 7.70 0.78
C THR A 124 -13.07 6.60 0.76
N GLY A 125 -13.70 6.28 1.88
CA GLY A 125 -14.62 5.16 1.99
C GLY A 125 -13.96 3.78 1.98
N ARG A 126 -12.62 3.70 2.06
CA ARG A 126 -11.93 2.41 2.25
C ARG A 126 -12.30 1.79 3.60
N MET A 127 -12.37 0.45 3.60
CA MET A 127 -12.44 -0.33 4.83
C MET A 127 -11.14 -0.17 5.61
N THR A 128 -11.22 -0.13 6.93
CA THR A 128 -10.05 -0.05 7.83
C THR A 128 -10.05 -1.20 8.82
N CYS A 129 -8.85 -1.68 9.18
CA CYS A 129 -8.64 -2.66 10.23
C CYS A 129 -7.80 -2.07 11.36
N SER A 130 -8.15 -2.38 12.61
CA SER A 130 -7.36 -1.98 13.77
C SER A 130 -7.35 -3.08 14.84
N LYS A 131 -6.35 -3.04 15.74
CA LYS A 131 -6.25 -3.95 16.91
C LYS A 131 -6.32 -5.46 16.58
N PRO A 132 -5.37 -6.02 15.82
CA PRO A 132 -4.29 -5.36 15.09
C PRO A 132 -4.72 -4.89 13.69
N ASN A 133 -3.91 -4.03 13.08
CA ASN A 133 -4.13 -3.60 11.70
C ASN A 133 -3.65 -4.67 10.70
N LEU A 134 -4.54 -5.59 10.30
CA LEU A 134 -4.26 -6.66 9.33
C LEU A 134 -3.89 -6.14 7.93
N GLN A 135 -4.34 -4.95 7.55
CA GLN A 135 -3.99 -4.33 6.26
C GLN A 135 -2.55 -3.81 6.24
N GLY A 136 -2.01 -3.46 7.41
CA GLY A 136 -0.70 -2.82 7.56
C GLY A 136 0.45 -3.78 7.90
N PHE A 137 0.22 -5.10 7.88
CA PHE A 137 1.28 -6.06 8.17
C PHE A 137 2.41 -5.95 7.13
N PRO A 138 3.69 -5.95 7.57
CA PRO A 138 4.82 -5.85 6.67
C PRO A 138 4.93 -7.12 5.83
N ASN A 139 5.44 -6.99 4.60
CA ASN A 139 5.57 -8.12 3.67
C ASN A 139 6.31 -9.32 4.28
N MET A 140 7.36 -9.08 5.09
CA MET A 140 8.11 -10.13 5.78
C MET A 140 7.32 -10.91 6.84
N ALA A 141 6.16 -10.40 7.29
CA ALA A 141 5.26 -11.11 8.19
C ALA A 141 4.18 -11.91 7.44
N LYS A 142 3.92 -11.57 6.16
CA LYS A 142 2.80 -12.14 5.41
C LYS A 142 2.91 -13.66 5.23
N GLU A 143 4.14 -14.19 5.14
CA GLU A 143 4.35 -15.63 5.02
C GLU A 143 3.98 -16.47 6.24
N TYR A 144 3.83 -15.84 7.41
CA TYR A 144 3.46 -16.52 8.65
C TYR A 144 1.94 -16.56 8.85
N PHE A 145 1.17 -15.91 7.99
CA PHE A 145 -0.25 -16.22 7.87
C PHE A 145 -0.38 -17.52 7.08
N GLU A 146 -1.07 -18.49 7.67
CA GLU A 146 -1.19 -19.85 7.14
C GLU A 146 -2.65 -20.25 7.10
N ALA A 147 -3.05 -21.02 6.08
CA ALA A 147 -4.38 -21.60 6.06
C ALA A 147 -4.48 -22.72 7.11
N GLU A 148 -5.68 -22.95 7.65
CA GLU A 148 -5.97 -24.07 8.52
C GLU A 148 -5.64 -25.41 7.84
N GLY A 149 -5.33 -26.45 8.63
CA GLY A 149 -5.02 -27.77 8.08
C GLY A 149 -6.14 -28.30 7.18
N GLY A 150 -5.79 -28.73 5.96
CA GLY A 150 -6.76 -29.16 4.93
C GLY A 150 -7.36 -28.03 4.07
N ASN A 151 -7.05 -26.78 4.40
CA ASN A 151 -7.47 -25.60 3.65
C ASN A 151 -6.30 -24.96 2.89
N VAL A 152 -6.66 -24.08 1.96
CA VAL A 152 -5.76 -23.18 1.24
C VAL A 152 -6.34 -21.78 1.19
N PHE A 153 -5.48 -20.78 1.00
CA PHE A 153 -5.91 -19.43 0.67
C PHE A 153 -6.19 -19.29 -0.82
N ILE A 154 -7.32 -18.66 -1.14
CA ILE A 154 -7.63 -18.10 -2.46
C ILE A 154 -7.51 -16.59 -2.34
N ILE A 155 -6.56 -16.01 -3.05
CA ILE A 155 -6.24 -14.60 -3.00
C ILE A 155 -6.57 -14.00 -4.37
N GLY A 156 -7.44 -13.01 -4.39
CA GLY A 156 -7.69 -12.17 -5.57
C GLY A 156 -7.23 -10.75 -5.31
N ASP A 157 -6.38 -10.20 -6.18
CA ASP A 157 -5.87 -8.83 -6.12
C ASP A 157 -6.19 -8.12 -7.44
N TYR A 158 -6.78 -6.93 -7.42
CA TYR A 158 -7.05 -6.23 -8.67
C TYR A 158 -5.76 -5.74 -9.33
N SER A 159 -5.57 -6.07 -10.60
CA SER A 159 -4.38 -5.65 -11.32
C SER A 159 -4.48 -4.17 -11.71
N GLN A 160 -3.72 -3.31 -11.00
CA GLN A 160 -3.57 -1.88 -11.31
C GLN A 160 -4.90 -1.11 -11.24
N ILE A 161 -5.67 -1.30 -10.16
CA ILE A 161 -7.04 -0.77 -10.13
C ILE A 161 -7.13 0.76 -10.16
N GLU A 162 -6.29 1.46 -9.42
CA GLU A 162 -6.33 2.94 -9.38
C GLU A 162 -6.00 3.57 -10.74
N PRO A 163 -4.97 3.13 -11.49
CA PRO A 163 -4.78 3.52 -12.89
C PRO A 163 -6.02 3.29 -13.77
N ARG A 164 -6.69 2.14 -13.63
CA ARG A 164 -7.89 1.81 -14.42
C ARG A 164 -9.06 2.74 -14.09
N VAL A 165 -9.29 3.01 -12.81
CA VAL A 165 -10.29 3.98 -12.35
C VAL A 165 -9.98 5.38 -12.87
N LEU A 166 -8.72 5.82 -12.81
CA LEU A 166 -8.34 7.12 -13.36
C LEU A 166 -8.61 7.19 -14.86
N ALA A 167 -8.26 6.15 -15.62
CA ALA A 167 -8.50 6.10 -17.06
C ALA A 167 -10.00 6.17 -17.40
N GLU A 168 -10.85 5.47 -16.63
CA GLU A 168 -12.31 5.52 -16.74
C GLU A 168 -12.85 6.94 -16.47
N MET A 169 -12.49 7.53 -15.31
CA MET A 169 -12.98 8.84 -14.88
C MET A 169 -12.52 9.97 -15.81
N ALA A 170 -11.25 9.95 -16.21
CA ALA A 170 -10.68 10.96 -17.09
C ALA A 170 -11.06 10.74 -18.56
N ASN A 171 -11.68 9.59 -18.90
CA ASN A 171 -11.91 9.16 -20.28
C ASN A 171 -10.60 9.21 -21.12
N GLU A 172 -9.50 8.70 -20.54
CA GLU A 172 -8.18 8.78 -21.15
C GLU A 172 -7.96 7.66 -22.18
N ILE A 173 -8.23 7.99 -23.44
CA ILE A 173 -8.23 7.04 -24.56
C ILE A 173 -6.92 6.25 -24.64
N ASN A 174 -5.76 6.90 -24.50
CA ASN A 174 -4.49 6.19 -24.67
C ASN A 174 -4.27 5.14 -23.57
N MET A 175 -4.66 5.46 -22.34
CA MET A 175 -4.52 4.53 -21.21
C MET A 175 -5.58 3.42 -21.27
N ILE A 176 -6.82 3.75 -21.65
CA ILE A 176 -7.90 2.76 -21.88
C ILE A 176 -7.47 1.76 -22.95
N THR A 177 -6.97 2.23 -24.10
CA THR A 177 -6.50 1.37 -25.20
C THR A 177 -5.37 0.45 -24.73
N SER A 178 -4.40 0.96 -23.96
CA SER A 178 -3.34 0.12 -23.42
C SER A 178 -3.87 -0.98 -22.50
N PHE A 179 -4.92 -0.71 -21.71
CA PHE A 179 -5.55 -1.76 -20.91
C PHE A 179 -6.34 -2.78 -21.73
N ILE A 180 -7.07 -2.34 -22.76
CA ILE A 180 -7.82 -3.23 -23.67
C ILE A 180 -6.87 -4.17 -24.41
N GLU A 181 -5.74 -3.65 -24.87
CA GLU A 181 -4.72 -4.42 -25.59
C GLU A 181 -3.74 -5.16 -24.66
N ASN A 182 -3.98 -5.15 -23.34
CA ASN A 182 -3.13 -5.77 -22.34
C ASN A 182 -1.64 -5.34 -22.42
N ARG A 183 -1.39 -4.08 -22.79
CA ARG A 183 -0.06 -3.48 -22.87
C ARG A 183 0.41 -3.01 -21.50
N ASP A 184 1.72 -3.07 -21.28
CA ASP A 184 2.33 -2.61 -20.03
C ASP A 184 2.43 -1.07 -19.99
N ILE A 185 1.47 -0.43 -19.32
CA ILE A 185 1.42 1.03 -19.16
C ILE A 185 2.67 1.61 -18.48
N HIS A 186 3.43 0.84 -17.71
CA HIS A 186 4.66 1.30 -17.07
C HIS A 186 5.78 1.39 -18.11
N SER A 187 5.95 0.33 -18.90
CA SER A 187 6.92 0.31 -20.00
C SER A 187 6.59 1.35 -21.06
N GLU A 188 5.32 1.55 -21.40
CA GLU A 188 4.95 2.58 -22.37
C GLU A 188 5.15 4.01 -21.84
N THR A 189 4.87 4.26 -20.55
CA THR A 189 5.18 5.56 -19.93
C THR A 189 6.68 5.80 -19.99
N ALA A 190 7.50 4.80 -19.64
CA ALA A 190 8.96 4.89 -19.73
C ALA A 190 9.43 5.14 -21.17
N SER A 191 8.91 4.39 -22.15
CA SER A 191 9.14 4.57 -23.58
C SER A 191 8.91 6.01 -24.04
N THR A 192 7.80 6.62 -23.60
CA THR A 192 7.51 8.01 -23.96
C THR A 192 8.49 9.01 -23.35
N ILE A 193 8.90 8.80 -22.10
CA ILE A 193 9.82 9.69 -21.40
C ILE A 193 11.23 9.61 -22.00
N PHE A 194 11.71 8.39 -22.23
CA PHE A 194 13.05 8.12 -22.73
C PHE A 194 13.15 8.21 -24.26
N GLN A 195 12.02 8.36 -24.96
CA GLN A 195 11.93 8.39 -26.42
C GLN A 195 12.58 7.15 -27.06
N LYS A 196 12.26 5.99 -26.51
CA LYS A 196 12.74 4.67 -26.98
C LYS A 196 11.55 3.78 -27.31
N ASP A 197 11.73 2.83 -28.22
CA ASP A 197 10.72 1.79 -28.46
C ASP A 197 10.46 0.99 -27.18
N VAL A 198 9.21 0.54 -26.99
CA VAL A 198 8.80 -0.24 -25.80
C VAL A 198 9.64 -1.51 -25.66
N SER A 199 10.06 -2.14 -26.76
CA SER A 199 10.93 -3.32 -26.77
C SER A 199 12.34 -3.07 -26.25
N GLN A 200 12.76 -1.80 -26.15
CA GLN A 200 14.06 -1.37 -25.64
C GLN A 200 14.01 -0.90 -24.17
N ILE A 201 12.86 -1.03 -23.51
CA ILE A 201 12.68 -0.65 -22.11
C ILE A 201 13.10 -1.80 -21.22
N ASP A 202 14.20 -1.58 -20.49
CA ASP A 202 14.66 -2.50 -19.45
C ASP A 202 13.83 -2.37 -18.14
N GLU A 203 14.05 -3.30 -17.22
CA GLU A 203 13.40 -3.35 -15.90
C GLU A 203 13.60 -2.05 -15.09
N ILE A 204 14.76 -1.39 -15.23
CA ILE A 204 15.07 -0.16 -14.48
C ILE A 204 14.21 1.00 -14.99
N ALA A 205 14.15 1.17 -16.32
CA ALA A 205 13.34 2.16 -16.99
C ALA A 205 11.84 1.89 -16.76
N ARG A 206 11.41 0.63 -16.86
CA ARG A 206 10.05 0.21 -16.52
C ARG A 206 9.70 0.55 -15.07
N GLY A 207 10.61 0.28 -14.12
CA GLY A 207 10.45 0.64 -12.72
C GLY A 207 10.29 2.15 -12.52
N LEU A 208 10.99 2.98 -13.29
CA LEU A 208 10.76 4.42 -13.31
C LEU A 208 9.37 4.78 -13.86
N GLY A 209 8.95 4.16 -14.96
CA GLY A 209 7.60 4.33 -15.52
C GLY A 209 6.50 4.00 -14.52
N LYS A 210 6.66 2.91 -13.75
CA LYS A 210 5.75 2.54 -12.64
C LYS A 210 5.64 3.64 -11.61
N ARG A 211 6.75 4.17 -11.13
CA ARG A 211 6.77 5.26 -10.12
C ARG A 211 6.12 6.53 -10.61
N ILE A 212 6.33 6.84 -11.88
CA ILE A 212 5.72 8.01 -12.51
C ILE A 212 4.22 7.82 -12.61
N ASN A 213 3.74 6.66 -13.07
CA ASN A 213 2.30 6.36 -13.05
C ASN A 213 1.74 6.49 -11.63
N CYS A 214 2.35 5.84 -10.62
CA CYS A 214 1.90 5.94 -9.23
C CYS A 214 1.89 7.37 -8.66
N SER A 215 2.82 8.22 -9.09
CA SER A 215 2.88 9.63 -8.66
C SER A 215 1.85 10.49 -9.40
N GLN A 216 1.73 10.27 -10.70
CA GLN A 216 0.92 11.11 -11.58
C GLN A 216 -0.56 10.76 -11.54
N ILE A 217 -0.95 9.55 -11.09
CA ILE A 217 -2.35 9.24 -10.77
C ILE A 217 -2.94 10.26 -9.78
N TYR A 218 -2.10 10.81 -8.91
CA TYR A 218 -2.48 11.80 -7.90
C TYR A 218 -1.98 13.22 -8.23
N GLY A 219 -1.56 13.45 -9.48
CA GLY A 219 -1.14 14.75 -9.99
C GLY A 219 0.06 15.39 -9.26
N VAL A 220 0.97 14.58 -8.71
CA VAL A 220 2.16 15.06 -8.00
C VAL A 220 2.93 16.11 -8.83
N SER A 221 3.23 17.25 -8.19
CA SER A 221 3.96 18.37 -8.80
C SER A 221 5.39 17.99 -9.18
N SER A 222 6.05 18.79 -10.04
CA SER A 222 7.45 18.57 -10.43
C SER A 222 8.40 18.55 -9.22
N TYR A 223 8.17 19.41 -8.21
CA TYR A 223 8.91 19.37 -6.94
C TYR A 223 8.65 18.10 -6.13
N GLY A 224 7.39 17.66 -6.07
CA GLY A 224 7.04 16.40 -5.41
C GLY A 224 7.67 15.20 -6.09
N LEU A 225 7.64 15.15 -7.43
CA LEU A 225 8.25 14.09 -8.22
C LEU A 225 9.76 14.07 -8.04
N LEU A 226 10.42 15.23 -8.06
CA LEU A 226 11.84 15.37 -7.74
C LEU A 226 12.16 14.77 -6.37
N SER A 227 11.39 15.15 -5.34
CA SER A 227 11.58 14.66 -3.97
C SER A 227 11.40 13.13 -3.86
N ILE A 228 10.37 12.58 -4.53
CA ILE A 228 10.12 11.14 -4.54
C ILE A 228 11.29 10.40 -5.19
N LEU A 229 11.74 10.83 -6.36
CA LEU A 229 12.82 10.16 -7.09
C LEU A 229 14.17 10.27 -6.36
N GLN A 230 14.47 11.41 -5.74
CA GLN A 230 15.68 11.58 -4.93
C GLN A 230 15.69 10.68 -3.69
N LYS A 231 14.54 10.46 -3.03
CA LYS A 231 14.43 9.56 -1.87
C LYS A 231 14.76 8.11 -2.22
N GLU A 232 14.65 7.74 -3.48
CA GLU A 232 14.99 6.42 -4.00
C GLU A 232 16.39 6.35 -4.63
N GLY A 233 17.19 7.41 -4.48
CA GLY A 233 18.55 7.47 -4.99
C GLY A 233 18.66 7.87 -6.47
N ILE A 234 17.56 8.31 -7.10
CA ILE A 234 17.57 8.79 -8.49
C ILE A 234 17.80 10.31 -8.46
N ASN A 235 19.04 10.71 -8.73
CA ASN A 235 19.43 12.11 -8.74
C ASN A 235 19.09 12.76 -10.09
N ILE A 236 18.07 13.63 -10.10
CA ILE A 236 17.65 14.40 -11.28
C ILE A 236 17.54 15.88 -10.94
N THR A 237 17.56 16.74 -11.95
CA THR A 237 17.31 18.17 -11.81
C THR A 237 15.81 18.46 -11.79
N PHE A 238 15.42 19.65 -11.30
CA PHE A 238 14.04 20.13 -11.41
C PHE A 238 13.56 20.18 -12.88
N THR A 239 14.42 20.61 -13.81
CA THR A 239 14.13 20.63 -15.24
C THR A 239 13.80 19.24 -15.78
N GLN A 240 14.55 18.21 -15.37
CA GLN A 240 14.26 16.83 -15.73
C GLN A 240 12.95 16.33 -15.11
N ALA A 241 12.68 16.63 -13.83
CA ALA A 241 11.41 16.28 -13.20
C ALA A 241 10.21 16.93 -13.92
N ASN A 242 10.36 18.18 -14.35
CA ASN A 242 9.36 18.89 -15.12
C ASN A 242 9.14 18.28 -16.51
N TYR A 243 10.23 17.93 -17.21
CA TYR A 243 10.16 17.21 -18.48
C TYR A 243 9.41 15.88 -18.32
N ILE A 244 9.75 15.08 -17.32
CA ILE A 244 9.09 13.79 -17.05
C ILE A 244 7.58 13.97 -16.85
N ARG A 245 7.20 14.93 -16.01
CA ARG A 245 5.79 15.24 -15.74
C ARG A 245 5.05 15.68 -17.01
N ASN A 246 5.66 16.55 -17.81
CA ASN A 246 5.05 17.03 -19.05
C ASN A 246 4.92 15.92 -20.10
N SER A 247 5.91 15.01 -20.20
CA SER A 247 5.84 13.85 -21.08
C SER A 247 4.70 12.90 -20.70
N PHE A 248 4.44 12.70 -19.39
CA PHE A 248 3.30 11.93 -18.93
C PHE A 248 1.98 12.53 -19.41
N TYR A 249 1.75 13.83 -19.22
CA TYR A 249 0.51 14.48 -19.68
C TYR A 249 0.41 14.69 -21.18
N LYS A 250 1.54 14.77 -21.88
CA LYS A 250 1.54 14.73 -23.34
C LYS A 250 1.02 13.39 -23.85
N LYS A 251 1.37 12.29 -23.17
CA LYS A 251 0.82 10.96 -23.45
C LYS A 251 -0.63 10.83 -23.02
N TYR A 252 -0.99 11.37 -21.86
CA TYR A 252 -2.31 11.24 -21.26
C TYR A 252 -2.97 12.62 -21.03
N PRO A 253 -3.39 13.31 -22.11
CA PRO A 253 -3.87 14.69 -22.03
C PRO A 253 -5.21 14.84 -21.30
N SER A 254 -6.09 13.85 -21.35
CA SER A 254 -7.39 13.90 -20.67
C SER A 254 -7.21 13.82 -19.16
N ILE A 255 -6.18 13.13 -18.67
CA ILE A 255 -5.82 13.12 -17.24
C ILE A 255 -5.46 14.54 -16.75
N LEU A 256 -4.69 15.31 -17.53
CA LEU A 256 -4.37 16.69 -17.15
C LEU A 256 -5.62 17.56 -17.06
N LYS A 257 -6.52 17.43 -18.04
CA LYS A 257 -7.80 18.14 -18.05
C LYS A 257 -8.63 17.78 -16.81
N PHE A 258 -8.79 16.49 -16.54
CA PHE A 258 -9.52 15.97 -15.40
C PHE A 258 -8.95 16.47 -14.06
N HIS A 259 -7.62 16.46 -13.88
CA HIS A 259 -7.00 17.00 -12.68
C HIS A 259 -7.29 18.50 -12.49
N ASN A 260 -7.23 19.30 -13.57
CA ASN A 260 -7.53 20.73 -13.49
C ASN A 260 -9.00 20.98 -13.12
N GLU A 261 -9.92 20.18 -13.64
CA GLU A 261 -11.34 20.22 -13.28
C GLU A 261 -11.54 19.88 -11.80
N LEU A 262 -10.95 18.77 -11.33
CA LEU A 262 -11.03 18.37 -9.94
C LEU A 262 -10.47 19.41 -8.96
N LEU A 263 -9.46 20.19 -9.36
CA LEU A 263 -8.89 21.24 -8.51
C LEU A 263 -9.77 22.50 -8.44
N THR A 264 -10.72 22.68 -9.36
CA THR A 264 -11.48 23.92 -9.53
C THR A 264 -13.00 23.78 -9.38
N CYS A 265 -13.56 22.56 -9.48
CA CYS A 265 -14.98 22.29 -9.29
C CYS A 265 -15.45 22.60 -7.87
N ASP A 266 -16.74 22.83 -7.69
CA ASP A 266 -17.32 23.10 -6.37
C ASP A 266 -17.38 21.83 -5.52
N GLU A 267 -17.73 20.70 -6.15
CA GLU A 267 -17.87 19.40 -5.51
C GLU A 267 -16.99 18.36 -6.21
N VAL A 268 -16.36 17.48 -5.43
CA VAL A 268 -15.63 16.31 -5.95
C VAL A 268 -16.52 15.08 -5.80
N LEU A 269 -16.62 14.26 -6.84
CA LEU A 269 -17.48 13.08 -6.87
C LEU A 269 -16.69 11.81 -7.22
N SER A 270 -16.98 10.69 -6.54
CA SER A 270 -16.61 9.35 -7.01
C SER A 270 -17.62 8.83 -8.04
N ILE A 271 -17.28 7.74 -8.73
CA ILE A 271 -18.20 7.07 -9.67
C ILE A 271 -19.41 6.48 -8.93
N GLY A 272 -19.21 5.89 -7.75
CA GLY A 272 -20.29 5.30 -6.95
C GLY A 272 -21.13 6.31 -6.17
N GLY A 273 -20.90 7.61 -6.36
CA GLY A 273 -21.80 8.67 -5.88
C GLY A 273 -21.41 9.32 -4.55
N ARG A 274 -20.21 9.08 -4.02
CA ARG A 274 -19.70 9.84 -2.86
C ARG A 274 -19.37 11.27 -3.28
N VAL A 275 -19.78 12.24 -2.47
CA VAL A 275 -19.58 13.66 -2.73
C VAL A 275 -18.75 14.30 -1.60
N TRP A 276 -17.77 15.13 -1.96
CA TRP A 276 -17.09 16.02 -1.02
C TRP A 276 -17.28 17.48 -1.45
N THR A 277 -17.90 18.27 -0.57
CA THR A 277 -18.20 19.69 -0.80
C THR A 277 -17.22 20.64 -0.10
N ASN A 278 -16.54 20.17 0.95
CA ASN A 278 -15.75 21.02 1.86
C ASN A 278 -14.23 20.84 1.69
N ILE A 279 -13.76 20.58 0.46
CA ILE A 279 -12.33 20.48 0.16
C ILE A 279 -11.89 21.74 -0.57
N PRO A 280 -10.92 22.51 -0.03
CA PRO A 280 -10.45 23.73 -0.68
C PRO A 280 -10.04 23.50 -2.13
N LYS A 281 -10.41 24.42 -3.02
CA LYS A 281 -9.92 24.41 -4.41
C LYS A 281 -8.40 24.48 -4.41
N GLY A 282 -7.75 23.74 -5.30
CA GLY A 282 -6.30 23.60 -5.32
C GLY A 282 -5.69 22.62 -4.30
N ASP A 283 -6.46 22.07 -3.34
CA ASP A 283 -5.94 21.01 -2.44
C ASP A 283 -5.72 19.71 -3.24
N GLY A 284 -4.51 19.16 -3.19
CA GLY A 284 -4.13 17.93 -3.88
C GLY A 284 -4.95 16.69 -3.47
N LYS A 285 -5.61 16.71 -2.30
CA LYS A 285 -6.55 15.64 -1.90
C LYS A 285 -7.69 15.47 -2.91
N ARG A 286 -8.10 16.54 -3.60
CA ARG A 286 -9.14 16.49 -4.64
C ARG A 286 -8.79 15.52 -5.77
N LEU A 287 -7.50 15.30 -6.05
CA LEU A 287 -7.02 14.39 -7.09
C LEU A 287 -7.03 12.93 -6.66
N ASN A 288 -6.91 12.65 -5.36
CA ASN A 288 -6.79 11.28 -4.85
C ASN A 288 -8.15 10.70 -4.43
N LEU A 289 -8.94 11.48 -3.68
CA LEU A 289 -10.17 11.02 -3.06
C LEU A 289 -11.15 10.31 -4.02
N PRO A 290 -11.50 10.88 -5.19
CA PRO A 290 -12.50 10.27 -6.05
C PRO A 290 -12.01 8.97 -6.69
N ILE A 291 -10.70 8.86 -6.98
CA ILE A 291 -10.09 7.66 -7.54
C ILE A 291 -10.11 6.54 -6.49
N GLN A 292 -9.61 6.81 -5.28
CA GLN A 292 -9.55 5.80 -4.22
C GLN A 292 -10.94 5.36 -3.75
N ALA A 293 -11.90 6.28 -3.73
CA ALA A 293 -13.28 5.96 -3.37
C ALA A 293 -13.98 5.13 -4.44
N SER A 294 -13.83 5.46 -5.72
CA SER A 294 -14.41 4.66 -6.79
C SER A 294 -13.86 3.23 -6.77
N ALA A 295 -12.55 3.06 -6.53
CA ALA A 295 -11.96 1.73 -6.32
C ALA A 295 -12.54 1.01 -5.08
N ALA A 296 -12.72 1.72 -3.96
CA ALA A 296 -13.29 1.15 -2.75
C ALA A 296 -14.79 0.78 -2.90
N GLU A 297 -15.54 1.54 -3.68
CA GLU A 297 -16.95 1.28 -4.00
C GLU A 297 -17.09 0.01 -4.83
N GLY A 298 -16.34 -0.13 -5.93
CA GLY A 298 -16.33 -1.37 -6.73
C GLY A 298 -15.81 -2.59 -5.94
N PHE A 299 -14.84 -2.38 -5.03
CA PHE A 299 -14.39 -3.43 -4.12
C PHE A 299 -15.48 -3.88 -3.14
N LYS A 300 -16.29 -2.95 -2.61
CA LYS A 300 -17.42 -3.28 -1.74
C LYS A 300 -18.53 -4.01 -2.49
N GLU A 301 -18.80 -3.65 -3.74
CA GLU A 301 -19.72 -4.40 -4.59
C GLU A 301 -19.23 -5.83 -4.84
N ALA A 302 -17.92 -6.03 -5.03
CA ALA A 302 -17.34 -7.37 -5.14
C ALA A 302 -17.57 -8.21 -3.88
N LEU A 303 -17.38 -7.60 -2.70
CA LEU A 303 -17.68 -8.25 -1.42
C LEU A 303 -19.18 -8.56 -1.27
N ASN A 304 -20.05 -7.68 -1.75
CA ASN A 304 -21.50 -7.88 -1.73
C ASN A 304 -21.89 -9.10 -2.58
N PHE A 305 -21.36 -9.24 -3.81
CA PHE A 305 -21.58 -10.43 -4.62
C PHE A 305 -21.03 -11.70 -3.97
N LEU A 306 -19.85 -11.61 -3.35
CA LEU A 306 -19.20 -12.75 -2.72
C LEU A 306 -19.99 -13.29 -1.52
N VAL A 307 -20.63 -12.41 -0.76
CA VAL A 307 -21.39 -12.76 0.44
C VAL A 307 -22.49 -13.78 0.17
N ASP A 308 -23.20 -13.67 -0.96
CA ASP A 308 -24.25 -14.62 -1.34
C ASP A 308 -23.70 -16.04 -1.54
N HIS A 309 -22.47 -16.14 -2.07
CA HIS A 309 -21.78 -17.41 -2.26
C HIS A 309 -21.28 -18.01 -0.94
N LEU A 310 -20.86 -17.17 0.01
CA LEU A 310 -20.42 -17.61 1.33
C LEU A 310 -21.58 -18.11 2.20
N GLY A 311 -22.78 -17.54 2.05
CA GLY A 311 -23.97 -17.94 2.83
C GLY A 311 -24.39 -19.41 2.65
N VAL A 312 -24.05 -20.03 1.51
CA VAL A 312 -24.36 -21.44 1.21
C VAL A 312 -23.16 -22.38 1.34
N ARG A 313 -21.95 -21.84 1.56
CA ARG A 313 -20.69 -22.61 1.65
C ARG A 313 -20.07 -22.47 3.04
N GLN A 314 -20.54 -23.29 3.97
CA GLN A 314 -20.19 -23.20 5.39
C GLN A 314 -18.69 -23.36 5.69
N GLN A 315 -17.93 -24.00 4.80
CA GLN A 315 -16.49 -24.22 4.99
C GLN A 315 -15.63 -23.07 4.45
N TRP A 316 -16.21 -22.13 3.69
CA TRP A 316 -15.47 -21.01 3.11
C TRP A 316 -15.46 -19.84 4.07
N LYS A 317 -14.27 -19.32 4.36
CA LYS A 317 -14.09 -18.19 5.27
C LYS A 317 -13.51 -17.00 4.53
N LEU A 318 -14.19 -15.86 4.60
CA LEU A 318 -13.57 -14.58 4.32
C LEU A 318 -12.69 -14.20 5.51
N VAL A 319 -11.37 -14.30 5.35
CA VAL A 319 -10.40 -14.18 6.45
C VAL A 319 -9.67 -12.84 6.46
N ASN A 320 -9.52 -12.18 5.31
CA ASN A 320 -8.88 -10.87 5.25
C ASN A 320 -9.27 -10.07 4.00
N VAL A 321 -9.14 -8.75 4.09
CA VAL A 321 -9.23 -7.82 2.95
C VAL A 321 -8.16 -6.74 3.05
N VAL A 322 -7.36 -6.54 2.01
CA VAL A 322 -6.30 -5.52 1.99
C VAL A 322 -6.49 -4.60 0.81
N HIS A 323 -7.15 -3.47 1.06
CA HIS A 323 -7.48 -2.47 0.06
C HIS A 323 -8.31 -3.06 -1.09
N ASP A 324 -7.65 -3.52 -2.15
CA ASP A 324 -8.17 -4.10 -3.38
C ASP A 324 -7.99 -5.63 -3.46
N GLU A 325 -7.45 -6.25 -2.40
CA GLU A 325 -7.21 -7.69 -2.28
C GLU A 325 -8.23 -8.36 -1.36
N ILE A 326 -8.76 -9.52 -1.77
CA ILE A 326 -9.62 -10.40 -0.96
C ILE A 326 -8.87 -11.71 -0.69
N VAL A 327 -8.90 -12.16 0.57
CA VAL A 327 -8.34 -13.45 0.98
C VAL A 327 -9.45 -14.33 1.53
N LEU A 328 -9.73 -15.43 0.82
CA LEU A 328 -10.57 -16.52 1.29
C LEU A 328 -9.70 -17.67 1.81
N GLU A 329 -10.20 -18.39 2.80
CA GLU A 329 -9.68 -19.67 3.26
C GLU A 329 -10.75 -20.74 2.98
N VAL A 330 -10.39 -21.77 2.21
CA VAL A 330 -11.33 -22.79 1.71
C VAL A 330 -10.70 -24.18 1.74
N PRO A 331 -11.48 -25.27 1.81
CA PRO A 331 -10.98 -26.63 1.65
C PRO A 331 -10.16 -26.80 0.37
N GLU A 332 -9.02 -27.51 0.44
CA GLU A 332 -8.11 -27.68 -0.69
C GLU A 332 -8.78 -28.33 -1.91
N ASN A 333 -9.74 -29.22 -1.69
CA ASN A 333 -10.54 -29.86 -2.74
C ASN A 333 -11.55 -28.94 -3.43
N GLU A 334 -11.88 -27.78 -2.84
CA GLU A 334 -12.82 -26.78 -3.37
C GLU A 334 -12.09 -25.53 -3.94
N ALA A 335 -10.75 -25.54 -3.93
CA ALA A 335 -9.92 -24.38 -4.25
C ALA A 335 -10.18 -23.80 -5.65
N GLU A 336 -10.34 -24.66 -6.67
CA GLU A 336 -10.57 -24.19 -8.05
C GLU A 336 -11.97 -23.59 -8.21
N GLU A 337 -12.99 -24.14 -7.55
CA GLU A 337 -14.33 -23.53 -7.53
C GLU A 337 -14.29 -22.15 -6.86
N ALA A 338 -13.64 -22.08 -5.68
CA ALA A 338 -13.49 -20.83 -4.94
C ALA A 338 -12.75 -19.75 -5.70
N LYS A 339 -11.68 -20.13 -6.42
CA LYS A 339 -10.94 -19.23 -7.29
C LYS A 339 -11.84 -18.65 -8.39
N ASN A 340 -12.57 -19.49 -9.10
CA ASN A 340 -13.45 -19.06 -10.19
C ASN A 340 -14.59 -18.16 -9.69
N ILE A 341 -15.21 -18.50 -8.55
CA ILE A 341 -16.27 -17.70 -7.96
C ILE A 341 -15.73 -16.35 -7.46
N LEU A 342 -14.60 -16.34 -6.75
CA LEU A 342 -14.00 -15.10 -6.25
C LEU A 342 -13.63 -14.17 -7.41
N GLU A 343 -12.99 -14.69 -8.47
CA GLU A 343 -12.64 -13.90 -9.65
C GLU A 343 -13.87 -13.28 -10.30
N GLN A 344 -14.95 -14.05 -10.47
CA GLN A 344 -16.22 -13.55 -11.02
C GLN A 344 -16.86 -12.48 -10.14
N CYS A 345 -16.90 -12.67 -8.81
CA CYS A 345 -17.45 -11.67 -7.88
C CYS A 345 -16.67 -10.36 -7.97
N MET A 346 -15.34 -10.45 -7.99
CA MET A 346 -14.47 -9.28 -8.13
C MET A 346 -14.70 -8.58 -9.47
N LYS A 347 -14.69 -9.31 -10.59
CA LYS A 347 -14.98 -8.71 -11.91
C LYS A 347 -16.32 -7.97 -11.92
N LYS A 348 -17.41 -8.64 -11.51
CA LYS A 348 -18.76 -8.04 -11.46
C LYS A 348 -18.82 -6.81 -10.56
N GLY A 349 -18.19 -6.87 -9.38
CA GLY A 349 -18.15 -5.77 -8.44
C GLY A 349 -17.50 -4.53 -9.05
N MET A 350 -16.33 -4.70 -9.67
CA MET A 350 -15.63 -3.57 -10.28
C MET A 350 -16.24 -3.09 -11.60
N GLU A 351 -16.91 -3.96 -12.35
CA GLU A 351 -17.68 -3.60 -13.55
C GLU A 351 -18.83 -2.62 -13.23
N THR A 352 -19.25 -2.48 -11.96
CA THR A 352 -20.17 -1.41 -11.56
C THR A 352 -19.55 -0.01 -11.74
N ILE A 353 -18.22 0.08 -11.60
CA ILE A 353 -17.42 1.31 -11.68
C ILE A 353 -16.77 1.46 -13.05
N LEU A 354 -16.15 0.41 -13.57
CA LEU A 354 -15.43 0.40 -14.84
C LEU A 354 -16.33 -0.09 -15.97
N LYS A 355 -16.66 0.79 -16.92
CA LYS A 355 -17.50 0.46 -18.08
C LYS A 355 -16.71 0.37 -19.38
N LYS A 356 -15.61 1.11 -19.48
CA LYS A 356 -14.76 1.20 -20.67
C LYS A 356 -13.44 0.45 -20.49
N VAL A 357 -12.95 0.39 -19.24
CA VAL A 357 -11.68 -0.26 -18.91
C VAL A 357 -11.91 -1.70 -18.46
N PRO A 358 -11.22 -2.70 -19.02
CA PRO A 358 -11.38 -4.09 -18.59
C PRO A 358 -10.95 -4.28 -17.14
N VAL A 359 -11.69 -5.11 -16.39
CA VAL A 359 -11.32 -5.54 -15.03
C VAL A 359 -10.43 -6.76 -15.11
N VAL A 360 -9.26 -6.70 -14.45
CA VAL A 360 -8.32 -7.81 -14.35
C VAL A 360 -8.05 -8.09 -12.88
N VAL A 361 -8.12 -9.37 -12.50
CA VAL A 361 -7.89 -9.85 -11.14
C VAL A 361 -6.80 -10.91 -11.21
N ASP A 362 -5.73 -10.70 -10.44
CA ASP A 362 -4.64 -11.65 -10.31
C ASP A 362 -4.99 -12.66 -9.20
N MET A 363 -5.19 -13.92 -9.59
CA MET A 363 -5.63 -15.00 -8.69
C MET A 363 -4.48 -15.89 -8.26
N LYS A 364 -4.40 -16.20 -6.96
CA LYS A 364 -3.40 -17.11 -6.37
C LYS A 364 -4.06 -18.12 -5.45
N VAL A 365 -3.54 -19.35 -5.45
CA VAL A 365 -3.90 -20.43 -4.52
C VAL A 365 -2.65 -20.83 -3.75
N GLN A 366 -2.65 -20.67 -2.43
CA GLN A 366 -1.43 -20.84 -1.62
C GLN A 366 -1.74 -21.32 -0.20
N LYS A 367 -0.78 -22.00 0.44
CA LYS A 367 -0.88 -22.40 1.87
C LYS A 367 -0.55 -21.27 2.85
N ASN A 368 0.21 -20.29 2.40
CA ASN A 368 0.58 -19.11 3.17
C ASN A 368 0.31 -17.86 2.34
N TRP A 369 0.09 -16.73 2.99
CA TRP A 369 -0.20 -15.47 2.31
C TRP A 369 1.08 -14.82 1.75
N LYS A 370 1.68 -15.42 0.73
CA LYS A 370 2.91 -14.92 0.09
C LYS A 370 2.56 -14.10 -1.15
N LYS A 371 2.90 -12.80 -1.14
CA LYS A 371 2.74 -11.95 -2.33
C LYS A 371 3.66 -12.40 -3.46
#